data_AF-A0AAV0WNS9-F1
#
_entry.id   AF-A0AAV0WNS9-F1
#
_cell.length_a   1.000
_cell.length_b   1.000
_cell.length_c   1.000
_cell.angle_alpha   90.00
_cell.angle_beta   90.00
_cell.angle_gamma   90.00
#
_symmetry.space_group_name_H-M   'P 1'
#
loop_
_entity.id
_entity.type
_entity.pdbx_description
1 polymer ?
#
loop_
_entity_poly.entity_id
_entity_poly.type
_entity_poly.pdbx_seq_one_letter_code
_entity_poly.pdbx_strand_id
1 'polypeptide(L)'
;MLFCGQVDSLAFLPVSDIFEGMSHLRKIMPEESHDLVDYFDQTYVNGTYRRIGQGNKLKFRKVPPLFPPEIWNVHESTFHNIELTNNQTEGFNNRFSKLVSHKHPSIWNLIKKMTLEVAENSSNGY
;
A
#
# COMPACT_ATOMS: atom_id res chain seq x y z
N MET A 1 11.73 -3.07 -17.84
CA MET A 1 10.27 -3.24 -17.67
C MET A 1 9.85 -4.61 -17.13
N LEU A 2 10.57 -5.71 -17.41
CA LEU A 2 10.21 -7.06 -16.90
C LEU A 2 10.31 -7.20 -15.36
N PHE A 3 11.26 -6.51 -14.72
CA PHE A 3 11.53 -6.61 -13.28
C PHE A 3 10.40 -6.11 -12.38
N CYS A 4 9.77 -4.99 -12.74
CA CYS A 4 8.68 -4.43 -11.96
C CYS A 4 7.48 -5.39 -11.95
N GLY A 5 7.14 -5.99 -13.09
CA GLY A 5 6.04 -6.95 -13.18
C GLY A 5 6.22 -8.20 -12.31
N GLN A 6 7.46 -8.64 -12.09
CA GLN A 6 7.73 -9.75 -11.17
C GLN A 6 7.48 -9.35 -9.72
N VAL A 7 7.86 -8.14 -9.31
CA VAL A 7 7.58 -7.62 -7.95
C VAL A 7 6.08 -7.39 -7.77
N ASP A 8 5.40 -6.81 -8.77
CA ASP A 8 3.96 -6.58 -8.76
C ASP A 8 3.17 -7.89 -8.61
N SER A 9 3.70 -9.00 -9.15
CA SER A 9 3.05 -10.32 -9.04
C SER A 9 2.89 -10.81 -7.60
N LEU A 10 3.73 -10.33 -6.66
CA LEU A 10 3.62 -10.67 -5.24
C LEU A 10 2.29 -10.20 -4.62
N ALA A 11 1.68 -9.14 -5.16
CA ALA A 11 0.41 -8.62 -4.67
C ALA A 11 -0.77 -9.57 -4.94
N PHE A 12 -0.58 -10.52 -5.85
CA PHE A 12 -1.58 -11.49 -6.25
C PHE A 12 -1.37 -12.88 -5.64
N LEU A 13 -0.31 -13.08 -4.84
CA LEU A 13 -0.14 -14.31 -4.07
C LEU A 13 -0.99 -14.27 -2.79
N PRO A 14 -1.46 -15.43 -2.28
CA PRO A 14 -1.97 -15.50 -0.92
C PRO A 14 -0.95 -14.91 0.06
N VAL A 15 -1.41 -14.19 1.09
CA VAL A 15 -0.52 -13.53 2.06
C VAL A 15 0.48 -14.52 2.71
N SER A 16 0.05 -15.77 2.93
CA SER A 16 0.91 -16.84 3.43
C SER A 16 2.13 -17.12 2.57
N ASP A 17 2.02 -16.91 1.26
CA ASP A 17 2.98 -17.36 0.25
C ASP A 17 3.93 -16.23 -0.16
N ILE A 18 3.66 -14.99 0.27
CA ILE A 18 4.46 -13.80 -0.10
C ILE A 18 5.91 -13.94 0.35
N PHE A 19 6.17 -14.51 1.52
CA PHE A 19 7.54 -14.70 2.02
C PHE A 19 8.34 -15.68 1.15
N GLU A 20 7.71 -16.76 0.71
CA GLU A 20 8.31 -17.73 -0.20
C GLU A 20 8.49 -17.12 -1.60
N GLY A 21 7.45 -16.47 -2.12
CA GLY A 21 7.50 -15.75 -3.40
C GLY A 21 8.62 -14.71 -3.46
N MET A 22 8.82 -13.94 -2.38
CA MET A 22 9.92 -12.98 -2.25
C MET A 22 11.30 -13.66 -2.27
N SER A 23 11.43 -14.82 -1.60
CA SER A 23 12.68 -15.62 -1.62
C SER A 23 12.99 -16.13 -3.03
N HIS A 24 11.97 -16.57 -3.77
CA HIS A 24 12.12 -16.99 -5.16
C HIS A 24 12.49 -15.82 -6.08
N LEU A 25 11.79 -14.69 -5.93
CA LEU A 25 12.03 -13.48 -6.71
C LEU A 25 13.48 -13.04 -6.57
N ARG A 26 14.02 -13.00 -5.35
CA ARG A 26 15.43 -12.63 -5.11
C ARG A 26 16.45 -13.54 -5.81
N LYS A 27 16.12 -14.81 -6.07
CA LYS A 27 17.01 -15.75 -6.76
C LYS A 27 16.99 -15.60 -8.28
N ILE A 28 15.87 -15.16 -8.85
CA ILE A 28 15.68 -15.07 -10.31
C ILE A 28 15.96 -13.66 -10.86
N MET A 29 15.94 -12.66 -9.98
CA MET A 29 16.18 -11.27 -10.34
C MET A 29 17.66 -11.02 -10.60
N PRO A 30 18.02 -10.33 -11.70
CA PRO A 30 19.41 -10.07 -12.03
C PRO A 30 20.02 -9.01 -11.10
N GLU A 31 21.35 -8.99 -11.01
CA GLU A 31 22.08 -8.16 -10.03
C GLU A 31 21.74 -6.67 -10.13
N GLU A 32 21.48 -6.15 -11.33
CA GLU A 32 21.14 -4.74 -11.54
C GLU A 32 19.81 -4.33 -10.89
N SER A 33 19.00 -5.31 -10.46
CA SER A 33 17.72 -5.09 -9.79
C SER A 33 17.74 -5.41 -8.29
N HIS A 34 18.86 -5.90 -7.75
CA HIS A 34 18.96 -6.29 -6.34
C HIS A 34 18.66 -5.14 -5.39
N ASP A 35 19.07 -3.91 -5.70
CA ASP A 35 18.76 -2.73 -4.90
C ASP A 35 17.24 -2.51 -4.76
N LEU A 36 16.50 -2.68 -5.85
CA LEU A 36 15.04 -2.58 -5.86
C LEU A 36 14.39 -3.70 -5.06
N VAL A 37 14.86 -4.93 -5.27
CA VAL A 37 14.35 -6.13 -4.60
C VAL A 37 14.59 -6.06 -3.09
N ASP A 38 15.80 -5.66 -2.68
CA ASP A 38 16.17 -5.52 -1.28
C ASP A 38 15.39 -4.37 -0.61
N TYR A 39 15.20 -3.24 -1.32
CA TYR A 39 14.35 -2.16 -0.83
C TYR A 39 12.91 -2.65 -0.62
N PHE A 40 12.35 -3.37 -1.58
CA PHE A 40 10.99 -3.88 -1.50
C PHE A 40 10.83 -4.89 -0.36
N ASP A 41 11.77 -5.84 -0.24
CA ASP A 41 11.76 -6.85 0.83
C ASP A 41 11.77 -6.19 2.22
N GLN A 42 12.64 -5.19 2.41
CA GLN A 42 12.79 -4.50 3.68
C GLN A 42 11.61 -3.60 4.01
N THR A 43 10.97 -2.99 3.01
CA THR A 43 9.91 -2.00 3.22
C THR A 43 8.53 -2.64 3.30
N TYR A 44 8.29 -3.71 2.53
CA TYR A 44 6.96 -4.27 2.29
C TYR A 44 6.77 -5.72 2.72
N VAL A 45 7.84 -6.53 2.86
CA VAL A 45 7.74 -7.99 3.10
C VAL A 45 8.35 -8.43 4.43
N ASN A 46 9.69 -8.56 4.50
CA ASN A 46 10.37 -9.14 5.65
C ASN A 46 10.73 -8.13 6.75
N GLY A 47 10.83 -6.84 6.41
CA GLY A 47 11.36 -5.84 7.32
C GLY A 47 12.88 -5.87 7.41
N THR A 48 13.44 -5.28 8.46
CA THR A 48 14.90 -5.20 8.66
C THR A 48 15.32 -5.80 10.00
N TYR A 49 16.63 -5.99 10.20
CA TYR A 49 17.19 -6.34 11.50
C TYR A 49 18.08 -5.20 11.99
N ARG A 50 17.79 -4.68 13.20
CA ARG A 50 18.61 -3.66 13.84
C ARG A 50 19.48 -4.28 14.91
N ARG A 51 20.78 -3.99 14.88
CA ARG A 51 21.71 -4.39 15.96
C ARG A 51 21.32 -3.67 17.25
N ILE A 52 21.28 -4.42 18.35
CA ILE A 52 20.99 -3.91 19.69
C ILE A 52 22.08 -4.36 20.67
N GLY A 53 22.41 -3.51 21.63
CA GLY A 53 23.39 -3.79 22.68
C GLY A 53 24.76 -3.18 22.42
N GLN A 54 25.51 -3.00 23.51
CA GLN A 54 26.89 -2.49 23.48
C GLN A 54 27.88 -3.64 23.74
N GLY A 55 29.00 -3.66 23.00
CA GLY A 55 30.07 -4.64 23.14
C GLY A 55 30.03 -5.83 22.14
N ASN A 56 30.80 -6.87 22.43
CA ASN A 56 31.06 -8.02 21.54
C ASN A 56 29.90 -9.04 21.45
N LYS A 57 28.78 -8.84 22.16
CA LYS A 57 27.61 -9.73 22.07
C LYS A 57 26.73 -9.27 20.91
N LEU A 58 26.72 -10.05 19.82
CA LEU A 58 25.82 -9.82 18.69
C LEU A 58 24.37 -10.12 19.12
N LYS A 59 23.56 -9.08 19.27
CA LYS A 59 22.10 -9.20 19.40
C LYS A 59 21.44 -8.38 18.30
N PHE A 60 20.43 -8.95 17.67
CA PHE A 60 19.63 -8.30 16.64
C PHE A 60 18.17 -8.29 17.06
N ARG A 61 17.45 -7.24 16.69
CA ARG A 61 16.00 -7.14 16.83
C ARG A 61 15.39 -7.03 15.44
N LYS A 62 14.36 -7.85 15.19
CA LYS A 62 13.55 -7.72 13.98
C LYS A 62 12.72 -6.43 14.07
N VAL A 63 12.80 -5.64 13.00
CA VAL A 63 11.96 -4.46 12.75
C VAL A 63 10.98 -4.88 11.66
N PRO A 64 9.66 -4.82 11.90
CA PRO A 64 8.68 -5.20 10.89
C PRO A 64 8.76 -4.28 9.66
N PRO A 65 8.24 -4.72 8.50
CA PRO A 65 8.12 -3.85 7.33
C PRO A 65 7.26 -2.62 7.64
N LEU A 66 7.50 -1.53 6.92
CA LEU A 66 6.74 -0.28 7.06
C LEU A 66 5.30 -0.45 6.57
N PHE A 67 5.13 -1.23 5.50
CA PHE A 67 3.83 -1.55 4.92
C PHE A 67 3.69 -3.07 4.82
N PRO A 68 3.19 -3.74 5.87
CA PRO A 68 3.02 -5.19 5.88
C PRO A 68 2.15 -5.71 4.71
N PRO A 69 2.36 -6.96 4.27
CA PRO A 69 1.62 -7.53 3.14
C PRO A 69 0.11 -7.47 3.26
N GLU A 70 -0.44 -7.54 4.46
CA GLU A 70 -1.86 -7.46 4.75
C GLU A 70 -2.50 -6.11 4.32
N ILE A 71 -1.69 -5.07 4.11
CA ILE A 71 -2.17 -3.73 3.74
C ILE A 71 -2.26 -3.56 2.22
N TRP A 72 -1.30 -4.11 1.47
CA TRP A 72 -1.16 -3.84 0.03
C TRP A 72 -1.49 -5.04 -0.86
N ASN A 73 -1.64 -6.24 -0.29
CA ASN A 73 -2.01 -7.43 -1.05
C ASN A 73 -3.44 -7.30 -1.60
N VAL A 74 -3.65 -7.80 -2.82
CA VAL A 74 -4.93 -7.75 -3.53
C VAL A 74 -5.50 -9.13 -3.85
N HIS A 75 -4.85 -10.22 -3.43
CA HIS A 75 -5.24 -11.59 -3.77
C HIS A 75 -6.72 -11.88 -3.46
N GLU A 76 -7.12 -11.66 -2.21
CA GLU A 76 -8.51 -11.87 -1.78
C GLU A 76 -9.48 -10.91 -2.49
N SER A 77 -9.07 -9.66 -2.71
CA SER A 77 -9.89 -8.66 -3.40
C SER A 77 -10.17 -9.04 -4.85
N THR A 78 -9.16 -9.56 -5.55
CA THR A 78 -9.28 -10.07 -6.92
C THR A 78 -10.12 -11.36 -6.94
N PHE A 79 -9.90 -12.29 -6.01
CA PHE A 79 -10.65 -13.55 -5.95
C PHE A 79 -12.14 -13.34 -5.64
N HIS A 80 -12.45 -12.40 -4.76
CA HIS A 80 -13.81 -12.08 -4.36
C HIS A 80 -14.48 -11.02 -5.24
N ASN A 81 -13.86 -10.57 -6.35
CA ASN A 81 -14.37 -9.49 -7.20
C ASN A 81 -14.78 -8.24 -6.38
N ILE A 82 -13.99 -7.88 -5.36
CA ILE A 82 -14.17 -6.64 -4.58
C ILE A 82 -13.84 -5.39 -5.46
N GLU A 83 -13.46 -5.63 -6.73
CA GLU A 83 -13.10 -4.67 -7.78
C GLU A 83 -14.16 -3.64 -8.18
N LEU A 84 -15.29 -3.49 -7.48
CA LEU A 84 -16.18 -2.31 -7.67
C LEU A 84 -16.17 -1.34 -6.48
N THR A 85 -15.12 -1.32 -5.68
CA THR A 85 -14.88 -0.21 -4.72
C THR A 85 -14.32 1.06 -5.37
N ASN A 86 -14.07 1.06 -6.69
CA ASN A 86 -13.92 2.32 -7.43
C ASN A 86 -15.26 3.06 -7.55
N ASN A 87 -16.42 2.41 -7.62
CA ASN A 87 -17.70 3.12 -7.76
C ASN A 87 -17.99 4.03 -6.56
N GLN A 88 -17.59 3.61 -5.36
CA GLN A 88 -17.75 4.44 -4.17
C GLN A 88 -16.72 5.59 -4.16
N THR A 89 -15.47 5.31 -4.52
CA THR A 89 -14.40 6.32 -4.56
C THR A 89 -14.58 7.32 -5.71
N GLU A 90 -14.90 6.85 -6.91
CA GLU A 90 -15.31 7.63 -8.07
C GLU A 90 -16.62 8.35 -7.82
N GLY A 91 -17.59 7.73 -7.14
CA GLY A 91 -18.83 8.36 -6.70
C GLY A 91 -18.57 9.51 -5.74
N PHE A 92 -17.72 9.30 -4.74
CA PHE A 92 -17.24 10.34 -3.82
C PHE A 92 -16.49 11.44 -4.56
N ASN A 93 -15.50 11.09 -5.39
CA ASN A 93 -14.71 12.06 -6.15
C ASN A 93 -15.58 12.88 -7.11
N ASN A 94 -16.58 12.26 -7.75
CA ASN A 94 -17.54 12.94 -8.62
C ASN A 94 -18.45 13.89 -7.82
N ARG A 95 -19.02 13.43 -6.69
CA ARG A 95 -19.83 14.28 -5.80
C ARG A 95 -19.03 15.45 -5.24
N PHE A 96 -17.83 15.18 -4.74
CA PHE A 96 -16.95 16.18 -4.17
C PHE A 96 -16.47 17.19 -5.21
N SER A 97 -16.14 16.74 -6.43
CA SER A 97 -15.79 17.62 -7.55
C SER A 97 -16.95 18.57 -7.91
N LYS A 98 -18.20 18.08 -7.90
CA LYS A 98 -19.39 18.93 -8.05
C LYS A 98 -19.55 19.89 -6.87
N LEU A 99 -19.32 19.47 -5.63
CA LEU A 99 -19.44 20.32 -4.44
C LEU A 99 -18.40 21.48 -4.43
N VAL A 100 -17.18 21.19 -4.86
CA VAL A 100 -16.07 22.15 -4.98
C VAL A 100 -16.30 23.09 -6.18
N SER A 101 -16.76 22.57 -7.33
CA SER A 101 -17.13 23.32 -8.55
C SER A 101 -16.06 24.32 -9.02
N HIS A 102 -14.79 24.10 -8.68
CA HIS A 102 -13.65 24.95 -9.04
C HIS A 102 -12.45 24.08 -9.39
N LYS A 103 -11.76 24.43 -10.48
CA LYS A 103 -10.61 23.65 -10.98
C LYS A 103 -9.35 23.81 -10.13
N HIS A 104 -9.22 24.94 -9.41
CA HIS A 104 -8.10 25.27 -8.53
C HIS A 104 -8.56 25.99 -7.25
N PRO A 105 -9.24 25.31 -6.31
CA PRO A 105 -9.65 25.92 -5.06
C PRO A 105 -8.42 26.22 -4.18
N SER A 106 -8.50 27.29 -3.37
CA SER A 106 -7.54 27.49 -2.29
C SER A 106 -7.67 26.38 -1.23
N ILE A 107 -6.60 26.10 -0.49
CA ILE A 107 -6.59 25.10 0.60
C ILE A 107 -7.72 25.37 1.61
N TRP A 108 -7.98 26.64 1.92
CA TRP A 108 -9.06 27.03 2.82
C TRP A 108 -10.45 26.69 2.28
N ASN A 109 -10.68 26.92 0.98
CA ASN A 109 -11.93 26.55 0.33
C ASN A 109 -12.08 25.03 0.27
N LEU A 110 -11.00 24.28 0.07
CA LEU A 110 -11.01 22.83 0.07
C LEU A 110 -11.43 22.27 1.45
N ILE A 111 -10.81 22.75 2.53
CA ILE A 111 -11.12 22.34 3.92
C ILE A 111 -12.58 22.64 4.28
N LYS A 112 -13.07 23.82 3.89
CA LYS A 112 -14.48 24.20 4.12
C LYS A 112 -15.45 23.31 3.35
N LYS A 113 -15.10 22.87 2.14
CA LYS A 113 -15.93 21.99 1.33
C LYS A 113 -15.92 20.54 1.84
N MET A 114 -14.78 20.07 2.37
CA MET A 114 -14.69 18.77 3.05
C MET A 114 -15.58 18.70 4.28
N THR A 115 -15.61 19.75 5.11
CA THR A 115 -16.47 19.80 6.31
C THR A 115 -17.96 19.82 5.98
N LEU A 116 -18.36 20.45 4.87
CA LEU A 116 -19.75 20.43 4.40
C LEU A 116 -20.18 19.04 3.90
N GLU A 117 -19.30 18.33 3.20
CA GLU A 117 -19.57 16.98 2.68
C GLU A 117 -19.82 15.97 3.83
N VAL A 118 -19.01 16.03 4.89
CA VAL A 118 -19.16 15.18 6.07
C VAL A 118 -20.48 15.45 6.81
N ALA A 119 -20.90 16.71 6.87
CA ALA A 119 -22.18 17.09 7.46
C ALA A 119 -23.38 16.60 6.62
N GLU A 120 -23.27 16.66 5.29
CA GLU A 120 -24.31 16.19 4.37
C GLU A 120 -24.47 14.66 4.41
N ASN A 121 -23.37 13.90 4.49
CA ASN A 121 -23.41 12.45 4.66
C ASN A 121 -24.00 12.01 6.01
N SER A 122 -23.82 12.80 7.07
CA SER A 122 -24.40 12.52 8.41
C SER A 122 -25.92 12.76 8.47
N SER A 123 -26.46 13.51 7.50
CA SER A 123 -27.88 13.89 7.43
C SER A 123 -28.71 12.91 6.59
N ASN A 124 -28.06 12.05 5.80
CA ASN A 124 -28.68 11.15 4.82
C ASN A 124 -28.76 9.68 5.30
N GLY A 125 -28.51 9.45 6.59
CA GLY A 125 -28.47 8.13 7.24
C GLY A 125 -29.66 7.84 8.17
N TYR A 126 -30.84 8.41 7.92
CA TYR A 126 -32.10 8.10 8.60
C TYR A 126 -33.19 7.71 7.60
#